data_AF-A0A3D1A8W1-F1
#
_entry.id   AF-A0A3D1A8W1-F1
#
_cell.length_a   1.000
_cell.length_b   1.000
_cell.length_c   1.000
_cell.angle_alpha   90.00
_cell.angle_beta   90.00
_cell.angle_gamma   90.00
#
_symmetry.space_group_name_H-M   'P 1'
#
loop_
_entity.id
_entity.type
_entity.pdbx_description
1 polymer ?
#
loop_
_entity_poly.entity_id
_entity_poly.type
_entity_poly.pdbx_seq_one_letter_code
_entity_poly.pdbx_strand_id
1 'polypeptide(L)'
;MTKEEKIRFFDEAAADRDSWRARNRSYQRELLNFFRFVIPKGSSVLEAGSGTGALLADLAPARGLGVDFSPAMTAAAKAAHATDPALEFRTGDIENLDLADKFDYVVMQDLLGHVDDIWLAFRSLRRVTTPESRVIITSYNPLWEPLVILAEAAGLKAKNPRQNWLAMADIENLLYLNNYEVIKKGHRFLMPFYLPLLSAFFNKFLAKMPLFKDLGLIQFIIARETPGAPPAAEYSVSVMVPCRNEAGNMERLFAELPRLGKNTELVFVDGNSDDGTVEKIKEQAARHPEIPVKVLLQGGAFGKADAVRKGFDAASGEVLMILDADLTVVPRDLEKFYAAIAEGKGEFINGSRLVYPMEKGAMRFLNMLGNKTFSLIFTWTLGQRIKDTLCGTKVLLKANYEKIKAGRSYFGEFDPFGDFDLLFGASKLNLRITELPVSYKERKYGVTKISRFRHGLLLFRMAFIAFVKLKLH
;
A
#
# COMPACT_ATOMS: atom_id res chain seq x y z
N MET A 1 -15.77 0.09 4.17
CA MET A 1 -16.50 -1.17 4.18
C MET A 1 -15.64 -2.11 4.98
N THR A 2 -16.17 -2.70 6.05
CA THR A 2 -15.43 -3.64 6.90
C THR A 2 -15.24 -4.97 6.16
N LYS A 3 -14.37 -5.84 6.69
CA LYS A 3 -14.13 -7.18 6.12
C LYS A 3 -15.42 -8.00 6.13
N GLU A 4 -16.21 -7.93 7.20
CA GLU A 4 -17.49 -8.64 7.33
C GLU A 4 -18.50 -8.18 6.28
N GLU A 5 -18.56 -6.87 6.01
CA GLU A 5 -19.42 -6.34 4.96
C GLU A 5 -19.01 -6.87 3.58
N LYS A 6 -17.70 -6.97 3.31
CA LYS A 6 -17.17 -7.56 2.06
C LYS A 6 -17.53 -9.04 1.95
N ILE A 7 -17.33 -9.83 3.00
CA ILE A 7 -17.70 -11.25 3.04
C ILE A 7 -19.18 -11.40 2.67
N ARG A 8 -20.08 -10.69 3.36
CA ARG A 8 -21.52 -10.73 3.09
C ARG A 8 -21.84 -10.38 1.63
N PHE A 9 -21.21 -9.33 1.09
CA PHE A 9 -21.41 -8.93 -0.30
C PHE A 9 -21.05 -10.05 -1.29
N PHE A 10 -19.90 -10.70 -1.08
CA PHE A 10 -19.47 -11.79 -1.97
C PHE A 10 -20.26 -13.08 -1.73
N ASP A 11 -20.74 -13.33 -0.51
CA ASP A 11 -21.64 -14.44 -0.23
C ASP A 11 -22.95 -14.32 -0.99
N GLU A 12 -23.57 -13.13 -0.97
CA GLU A 12 -24.78 -12.83 -1.76
C GLU A 12 -24.53 -12.94 -3.27
N ALA A 13 -23.35 -12.55 -3.74
CA ALA A 13 -22.99 -12.60 -5.15
C ALA A 13 -22.65 -14.01 -5.67
N ALA A 14 -22.45 -15.00 -4.79
CA ALA A 14 -22.00 -16.34 -5.18
C ALA A 14 -22.97 -17.03 -6.14
N ALA A 15 -24.28 -16.91 -5.91
CA ALA A 15 -25.31 -17.56 -6.74
C ALA A 15 -25.32 -17.07 -8.19
N ASP A 16 -25.02 -15.78 -8.42
CA ASP A 16 -25.08 -15.15 -9.74
C ASP A 16 -23.72 -15.00 -10.41
N ARG A 17 -22.63 -15.39 -9.74
CA ARG A 17 -21.25 -15.12 -10.19
C ARG A 17 -20.96 -15.72 -11.56
N ASP A 18 -21.35 -16.98 -11.77
CA ASP A 18 -21.11 -17.67 -13.04
C ASP A 18 -21.99 -17.14 -14.17
N SER A 19 -23.21 -16.69 -13.86
CA SER A 19 -24.07 -15.98 -14.82
C SER A 19 -23.42 -14.70 -15.32
N TRP A 20 -22.79 -13.91 -14.43
CA TRP A 20 -22.04 -12.71 -14.82
C TRP A 20 -20.78 -13.02 -15.63
N ARG A 21 -20.08 -14.12 -15.32
CA ARG A 21 -18.96 -14.60 -16.14
C ARG A 21 -19.43 -15.01 -17.54
N ALA A 22 -20.57 -15.69 -17.63
CA ALA A 22 -21.17 -16.10 -18.90
C ALA A 22 -21.59 -14.89 -19.78
N ARG A 23 -22.03 -13.78 -19.18
CA ARG A 23 -22.30 -12.53 -19.91
C ARG A 23 -21.04 -11.87 -20.47
N ASN A 24 -19.91 -12.08 -19.81
CA ASN A 24 -18.60 -11.52 -20.18
C ASN A 24 -17.65 -12.56 -20.80
N ARG A 25 -18.20 -13.56 -21.53
CA ARG A 25 -17.44 -14.69 -22.11
C ARG A 25 -16.20 -14.29 -22.88
N SER A 26 -16.26 -13.22 -23.69
CA SER A 26 -15.09 -12.79 -24.47
C SER A 26 -13.94 -12.34 -23.58
N TYR A 27 -14.22 -11.52 -22.58
CA TYR A 27 -13.23 -11.09 -21.59
C TYR A 27 -12.64 -12.28 -20.84
N GLN A 28 -13.51 -13.19 -20.35
CA GLN A 28 -13.10 -14.38 -19.61
C GLN A 28 -12.21 -15.31 -20.46
N ARG A 29 -12.56 -15.52 -21.74
CA ARG A 29 -11.79 -16.34 -22.68
C ARG A 29 -10.40 -15.75 -22.93
N GLU A 30 -10.32 -14.45 -23.15
CA GLU A 30 -9.03 -13.76 -23.38
C GLU A 30 -8.13 -13.82 -22.14
N LEU A 31 -8.71 -13.66 -20.94
CA LEU A 31 -8.00 -13.79 -19.68
C LEU A 31 -7.50 -15.22 -19.44
N LEU A 32 -8.34 -16.23 -19.68
CA LEU A 32 -7.96 -17.64 -19.62
C LEU A 32 -6.86 -18.00 -20.61
N ASN A 33 -6.92 -17.49 -21.85
CA ASN A 33 -5.85 -17.68 -22.84
C ASN A 33 -4.52 -17.10 -22.35
N PHE A 34 -4.55 -15.97 -21.65
CA PHE A 34 -3.35 -15.42 -21.02
C PHE A 34 -2.82 -16.34 -19.92
N PHE A 35 -3.65 -16.79 -18.98
CA PHE A 35 -3.18 -17.67 -17.91
C PHE A 35 -2.66 -19.02 -18.45
N ARG A 36 -3.35 -19.65 -19.40
CA ARG A 36 -2.87 -20.90 -20.06
C ARG A 36 -1.56 -20.72 -20.83
N PHE A 37 -1.29 -19.51 -21.32
CA PHE A 37 -0.01 -19.19 -21.97
C PHE A 37 1.14 -19.11 -20.94
N VAL A 38 0.86 -18.67 -19.71
CA VAL A 38 1.88 -18.45 -18.67
C VAL A 38 2.04 -19.67 -17.76
N ILE A 39 0.96 -20.41 -17.51
CA ILE A 39 0.88 -21.54 -16.58
C ILE A 39 0.81 -22.83 -17.39
N PRO A 40 1.86 -23.66 -17.39
CA PRO A 40 1.84 -24.97 -18.01
C PRO A 40 0.75 -25.85 -17.39
N LYS A 41 0.06 -26.62 -18.24
CA LYS A 41 -0.90 -27.63 -17.79
C LYS A 41 -0.19 -28.65 -16.89
N GLY A 42 -0.88 -29.11 -15.83
CA GLY A 42 -0.30 -30.06 -14.89
C GLY A 42 0.65 -29.47 -13.85
N SER A 43 0.76 -28.14 -13.75
CA SER A 43 1.50 -27.49 -12.66
C SER A 43 0.74 -27.55 -11.34
N SER A 44 1.42 -27.29 -10.22
CA SER A 44 0.73 -26.97 -8.96
C SER A 44 0.34 -25.49 -8.90
N VAL A 45 -0.93 -25.20 -8.63
CA VAL A 45 -1.50 -23.85 -8.72
C VAL A 45 -2.29 -23.51 -7.47
N LEU A 46 -1.98 -22.37 -6.85
CA LEU A 46 -2.81 -21.72 -5.84
C LEU A 46 -3.56 -20.55 -6.49
N GLU A 47 -4.89 -20.55 -6.46
CA GLU A 47 -5.70 -19.39 -6.81
C GLU A 47 -6.13 -18.65 -5.55
N ALA A 48 -5.59 -17.44 -5.35
CA ALA A 48 -5.99 -16.53 -4.30
C ALA A 48 -7.19 -15.70 -4.77
N GLY A 49 -8.29 -15.75 -4.00
CA GLY A 49 -9.57 -15.17 -4.38
C GLY A 49 -10.28 -15.99 -5.45
N SER A 50 -10.38 -17.32 -5.24
CA SER A 50 -10.83 -18.25 -6.27
C SER A 50 -12.29 -18.10 -6.70
N GLY A 51 -13.12 -17.39 -5.93
CA GLY A 51 -14.56 -17.31 -6.17
C GLY A 51 -15.18 -18.71 -6.30
N THR A 52 -15.89 -18.95 -7.39
CA THR A 52 -16.51 -20.25 -7.73
C THR A 52 -15.52 -21.30 -8.26
N GLY A 53 -14.22 -21.00 -8.34
CA GLY A 53 -13.17 -21.95 -8.69
C GLY A 53 -12.99 -22.23 -10.19
N ALA A 54 -13.81 -21.64 -11.07
CA ALA A 54 -13.78 -22.03 -12.47
C ALA A 54 -12.50 -21.62 -13.23
N LEU A 55 -11.75 -20.58 -12.82
CA LEU A 55 -10.44 -20.32 -13.44
C LEU A 55 -9.47 -21.48 -13.13
N LEU A 56 -9.33 -21.86 -11.87
CA LEU A 56 -8.48 -22.97 -11.46
C LEU A 56 -8.87 -24.28 -12.19
N ALA A 57 -10.16 -24.57 -12.33
CA ALA A 57 -10.64 -25.71 -13.09
C ALA A 57 -10.24 -25.64 -14.58
N ASP A 58 -10.42 -24.47 -15.22
CA ASP A 58 -10.04 -24.27 -16.62
C ASP A 58 -8.52 -24.34 -16.87
N LEU A 59 -7.69 -24.14 -15.85
CA LEU A 59 -6.24 -24.29 -15.94
C LEU A 59 -5.80 -25.76 -15.96
N ALA A 60 -6.64 -26.69 -15.51
CA ALA A 60 -6.34 -28.12 -15.40
C ALA A 60 -4.97 -28.41 -14.74
N PRO A 61 -4.77 -27.96 -13.48
CA PRO A 61 -3.55 -28.23 -12.73
C PRO A 61 -3.44 -29.71 -12.35
N ALA A 62 -2.23 -30.18 -12.02
CA ALA A 62 -2.08 -31.51 -11.39
C ALA A 62 -2.47 -31.45 -9.91
N ARG A 63 -2.34 -30.25 -9.31
CA ARG A 63 -2.82 -29.91 -7.98
C ARG A 63 -3.27 -28.45 -7.97
N GLY A 64 -4.55 -28.20 -7.76
CA GLY A 64 -5.13 -26.88 -7.64
C GLY A 64 -5.68 -26.66 -6.24
N LEU A 65 -5.28 -25.57 -5.58
CA LEU A 65 -5.91 -25.08 -4.37
C LEU A 65 -6.53 -23.70 -4.63
N GLY A 66 -7.84 -23.56 -4.43
CA GLY A 66 -8.51 -22.25 -4.42
C GLY A 66 -8.75 -21.78 -2.98
N VAL A 67 -8.38 -20.54 -2.68
CA VAL A 67 -8.65 -19.91 -1.38
C VAL A 67 -9.50 -18.68 -1.60
N ASP A 68 -10.62 -18.57 -0.89
CA ASP A 68 -11.48 -17.38 -0.93
C ASP A 68 -11.99 -17.05 0.48
N PHE A 69 -12.13 -15.76 0.80
CA PHE A 69 -12.62 -15.35 2.12
C PHE A 69 -14.14 -15.55 2.26
N SER A 70 -14.86 -15.74 1.16
CA SER A 70 -16.31 -15.99 1.14
C SER A 70 -16.61 -17.50 1.35
N PRO A 71 -17.29 -17.86 2.45
CA PRO A 71 -17.77 -19.23 2.65
C PRO A 71 -18.71 -19.69 1.53
N ALA A 72 -19.59 -18.82 1.01
CA ALA A 72 -20.53 -19.21 -0.03
C ALA A 72 -19.84 -19.45 -1.39
N MET A 73 -18.85 -18.62 -1.76
CA MET A 73 -18.05 -18.82 -2.97
C MET A 73 -17.30 -20.16 -2.93
N THR A 74 -16.65 -20.45 -1.81
CA THR A 74 -15.91 -21.72 -1.63
C THR A 74 -16.84 -22.92 -1.56
N ALA A 75 -18.03 -22.81 -0.97
CA ALA A 75 -19.05 -23.86 -1.01
C ALA A 75 -19.55 -24.13 -2.45
N ALA A 76 -19.80 -23.07 -3.23
CA ALA A 76 -20.17 -23.18 -4.63
C ALA A 76 -19.06 -23.84 -5.47
N ALA A 77 -17.80 -23.46 -5.23
CA ALA A 77 -16.65 -24.07 -5.89
C ALA A 77 -16.51 -25.57 -5.58
N LYS A 78 -16.65 -25.96 -4.30
CA LYS A 78 -16.66 -27.37 -3.89
C LYS A 78 -17.77 -28.16 -4.56
N ALA A 79 -18.98 -27.60 -4.65
CA ALA A 79 -20.11 -28.27 -5.28
C ALA A 79 -19.92 -28.42 -6.80
N ALA A 80 -19.44 -27.36 -7.48
CA ALA A 80 -19.24 -27.35 -8.93
C ALA A 80 -18.11 -28.28 -9.39
N HIS A 81 -17.12 -28.53 -8.54
CA HIS A 81 -15.90 -29.25 -8.87
C HIS A 81 -15.64 -30.49 -8.00
N ALA A 82 -16.68 -31.01 -7.32
CA ALA A 82 -16.56 -32.13 -6.38
C ALA A 82 -15.98 -33.42 -6.98
N THR A 83 -16.08 -33.60 -8.30
CA THR A 83 -15.62 -34.80 -9.01
C THR A 83 -14.17 -34.71 -9.47
N ASP A 84 -13.52 -33.55 -9.37
CA ASP A 84 -12.13 -33.37 -9.76
C ASP A 84 -11.20 -33.50 -8.55
N PRO A 85 -10.49 -34.64 -8.38
CA PRO A 85 -9.63 -34.86 -7.23
C PRO A 85 -8.38 -33.97 -7.23
N ALA A 86 -8.06 -33.32 -8.36
CA ALA A 86 -6.95 -32.38 -8.43
C ALA A 86 -7.30 -31.02 -7.81
N LEU A 87 -8.58 -30.73 -7.55
CA LEU A 87 -9.05 -29.44 -7.08
C LEU A 87 -9.50 -29.48 -5.63
N GLU A 88 -8.95 -28.57 -4.83
CA GLU A 88 -9.33 -28.33 -3.45
C GLU A 88 -9.73 -26.86 -3.28
N PHE A 89 -10.74 -26.58 -2.46
CA PHE A 89 -11.16 -25.21 -2.13
C PHE A 89 -11.26 -25.01 -0.62
N ARG A 90 -10.69 -23.91 -0.11
CA ARG A 90 -10.68 -23.57 1.32
C ARG A 90 -11.18 -22.15 1.55
N THR A 91 -12.03 -21.99 2.55
CA THR A 91 -12.39 -20.65 3.04
C THR A 91 -11.21 -20.10 3.83
N GLY A 92 -10.68 -18.94 3.45
CA GLY A 92 -9.52 -18.34 4.11
C GLY A 92 -9.20 -16.94 3.60
N ASP A 93 -8.49 -16.17 4.41
CA ASP A 93 -8.08 -14.81 4.08
C ASP A 93 -6.64 -14.80 3.55
N ILE A 94 -6.45 -14.20 2.37
CA ILE A 94 -5.12 -14.10 1.77
C ILE A 94 -4.18 -13.22 2.61
N GLU A 95 -4.72 -12.29 3.40
CA GLU A 95 -3.92 -11.47 4.32
C GLU A 95 -3.32 -12.31 5.47
N ASN A 96 -3.89 -13.48 5.77
CA ASN A 96 -3.38 -14.38 6.80
C ASN A 96 -3.43 -15.83 6.32
N LEU A 97 -2.65 -16.16 5.29
CA LEU A 97 -2.53 -17.52 4.78
C LEU A 97 -1.90 -18.44 5.83
N ASP A 98 -2.66 -19.45 6.24
CA ASP A 98 -2.20 -20.55 7.07
C ASP A 98 -2.10 -21.84 6.23
N LEU A 99 -1.08 -21.90 5.39
CA LEU A 99 -0.80 -23.01 4.48
C LEU A 99 0.68 -23.36 4.54
N ALA A 100 0.98 -24.65 4.69
CA ALA A 100 2.35 -25.18 4.67
C ALA A 100 2.83 -25.53 3.25
N ASP A 101 1.89 -25.72 2.33
CA ASP A 101 2.14 -26.17 0.97
C ASP A 101 2.82 -25.11 0.10
N LYS A 102 3.71 -25.57 -0.78
CA LYS A 102 4.35 -24.74 -1.81
C LYS A 102 3.73 -24.99 -3.17
N PHE A 103 3.64 -23.95 -4.00
CA PHE A 103 3.03 -24.01 -5.33
C PHE A 103 3.97 -23.45 -6.40
N ASP A 104 3.97 -24.05 -7.58
CA ASP A 104 4.71 -23.56 -8.75
C ASP A 104 4.15 -22.21 -9.22
N TYR A 105 2.83 -22.06 -9.16
CA TYR A 105 2.13 -20.85 -9.58
C TYR A 105 1.15 -20.38 -8.51
N VAL A 106 1.15 -19.07 -8.25
CA VAL A 106 0.14 -18.40 -7.43
C VAL A 106 -0.58 -17.37 -8.31
N VAL A 107 -1.89 -17.46 -8.41
CA VAL A 107 -2.71 -16.58 -9.24
C VAL A 107 -3.52 -15.64 -8.34
N MET A 108 -3.46 -14.34 -8.63
CA MET A 108 -4.31 -13.30 -8.02
C MET A 108 -5.07 -12.59 -9.13
N GLN A 109 -6.22 -13.15 -9.53
CA GLN A 109 -7.03 -12.60 -10.61
C GLN A 109 -7.96 -11.50 -10.10
N ASP A 110 -7.70 -10.24 -10.46
CA ASP A 110 -8.53 -9.07 -10.13
C ASP A 110 -8.82 -8.94 -8.61
N LEU A 111 -7.97 -9.55 -7.78
CA LEU A 111 -8.14 -9.68 -6.33
C LEU A 111 -7.71 -8.41 -5.58
N LEU A 112 -6.62 -7.76 -6.00
CA LEU A 112 -5.98 -6.67 -5.24
C LEU A 112 -6.93 -5.49 -4.95
N GLY A 113 -7.93 -5.29 -5.80
CA GLY A 113 -8.97 -4.29 -5.58
C GLY A 113 -9.79 -4.54 -4.31
N HIS A 114 -9.86 -5.77 -3.82
CA HIS A 114 -10.72 -6.20 -2.73
C HIS A 114 -9.99 -6.50 -1.41
N VAL A 115 -8.65 -6.57 -1.46
CA VAL A 115 -7.79 -6.79 -0.29
C VAL A 115 -7.73 -5.51 0.57
N ASP A 116 -7.80 -5.64 1.89
CA ASP A 116 -7.69 -4.50 2.80
C ASP A 116 -6.24 -4.07 3.01
N ASP A 117 -5.34 -5.05 3.19
CA ASP A 117 -3.91 -4.83 3.34
C ASP A 117 -3.09 -5.65 2.33
N ILE A 118 -2.73 -5.00 1.22
CA ILE A 118 -2.00 -5.64 0.13
C ILE A 118 -0.57 -5.97 0.53
N TRP A 119 0.04 -5.17 1.42
CA TRP A 119 1.37 -5.47 1.92
C TRP A 119 1.33 -6.79 2.68
N LEU A 120 0.34 -6.98 3.54
CA LEU A 120 0.19 -8.19 4.34
C LEU A 120 -0.18 -9.40 3.47
N ALA A 121 -1.04 -9.23 2.47
CA ALA A 121 -1.34 -10.27 1.48
C ALA A 121 -0.06 -10.74 0.75
N PHE A 122 0.78 -9.83 0.24
CA PHE A 122 2.04 -10.23 -0.39
C PHE A 122 3.03 -10.83 0.62
N ARG A 123 3.05 -10.34 1.87
CA ARG A 123 3.87 -10.92 2.94
C ARG A 123 3.48 -12.37 3.21
N SER A 124 2.18 -12.68 3.27
CA SER A 124 1.67 -14.02 3.53
C SER A 124 1.99 -15.00 2.39
N LEU A 125 2.03 -14.52 1.12
CA LEU A 125 2.35 -15.36 -0.04
C LEU A 125 3.72 -16.04 0.09
N ARG A 126 4.67 -15.45 0.82
CA ARG A 126 5.99 -16.06 1.08
C ARG A 126 5.90 -17.42 1.77
N ARG A 127 4.79 -17.70 2.48
CA ARG A 127 4.53 -19.01 3.09
C ARG A 127 4.25 -20.09 2.05
N VAL A 128 3.72 -19.74 0.88
CA VAL A 128 3.27 -20.67 -0.16
C VAL A 128 4.09 -20.61 -1.46
N THR A 129 5.03 -19.66 -1.55
CA THR A 129 5.94 -19.52 -2.68
C THR A 129 7.35 -20.01 -2.35
N THR A 130 8.12 -20.22 -3.42
CA THR A 130 9.55 -20.48 -3.46
C THR A 130 10.19 -19.50 -4.46
N PRO A 131 11.53 -19.38 -4.51
CA PRO A 131 12.21 -18.61 -5.55
C PRO A 131 11.86 -19.05 -6.98
N GLU A 132 11.47 -20.31 -7.19
CA GLU A 132 11.10 -20.88 -8.48
C GLU A 132 9.63 -20.58 -8.83
N SER A 133 8.79 -20.32 -7.83
CA SER A 133 7.37 -20.01 -8.02
C SER A 133 7.16 -18.76 -8.88
N ARG A 134 6.00 -18.71 -9.53
CA ARG A 134 5.54 -17.52 -10.27
C ARG A 134 4.24 -17.01 -9.67
N VAL A 135 4.27 -15.78 -9.17
CA VAL A 135 3.09 -15.04 -8.74
C VAL A 135 2.57 -14.24 -9.93
N ILE A 136 1.35 -14.53 -10.38
CA ILE A 136 0.71 -13.91 -11.53
C ILE A 136 -0.46 -13.07 -11.02
N ILE A 137 -0.37 -11.77 -11.21
CA ILE A 137 -1.34 -10.80 -10.71
C ILE A 137 -1.97 -10.12 -11.91
N THR A 138 -3.31 -10.05 -11.92
CA THR A 138 -4.05 -9.17 -12.83
C THR A 138 -4.87 -8.17 -12.04
N SER A 139 -4.99 -6.95 -12.57
CA SER A 139 -5.93 -5.97 -12.04
C SER A 139 -6.41 -5.04 -13.16
N TYR A 140 -7.50 -4.33 -12.92
CA TYR A 140 -7.91 -3.26 -13.83
C TYR A 140 -6.87 -2.14 -13.87
N ASN A 141 -6.68 -1.59 -15.06
CA ASN A 141 -5.89 -0.39 -15.28
C ASN A 141 -6.68 0.82 -14.77
N PRO A 142 -6.15 1.62 -13.83
CA PRO A 142 -6.83 2.81 -13.31
C PRO A 142 -7.26 3.82 -14.37
N LEU A 143 -6.65 3.83 -15.56
CA LEU A 143 -7.10 4.67 -16.67
C LEU A 143 -8.56 4.40 -17.09
N TRP A 144 -9.06 3.19 -16.86
CA TRP A 144 -10.41 2.77 -17.21
C TRP A 144 -11.43 2.99 -16.09
N GLU A 145 -11.01 3.45 -14.91
CA GLU A 145 -11.88 3.66 -13.75
C GLU A 145 -13.15 4.48 -14.08
N PRO A 146 -13.08 5.64 -14.74
CA PRO A 146 -14.28 6.42 -15.05
C PRO A 146 -15.27 5.66 -15.94
N LEU A 147 -14.77 4.92 -16.93
CA LEU A 147 -15.60 4.15 -17.85
C LEU A 147 -16.22 2.93 -17.15
N VAL A 148 -15.48 2.29 -16.25
CA VAL A 148 -15.96 1.18 -15.45
C VAL A 148 -17.05 1.63 -14.47
N ILE A 149 -16.88 2.77 -13.80
CA ILE A 149 -17.89 3.36 -12.91
C ILE A 149 -19.17 3.69 -13.70
N LEU A 150 -19.04 4.26 -14.89
CA LEU A 150 -20.18 4.53 -15.77
C LEU A 150 -20.89 3.24 -16.21
N ALA A 151 -20.14 2.19 -16.55
CA ALA A 151 -20.71 0.90 -16.91
C ALA A 151 -21.45 0.22 -15.74
N GLU A 152 -20.95 0.35 -14.52
CA GLU A 152 -21.62 -0.12 -13.31
C GLU A 152 -22.90 0.68 -13.02
N ALA A 153 -22.86 2.01 -13.17
CA ALA A 153 -24.03 2.87 -13.03
C ALA A 153 -25.12 2.57 -14.08
N ALA A 154 -24.72 2.19 -15.29
CA ALA A 154 -25.60 1.78 -16.38
C ALA A 154 -26.09 0.32 -16.28
N GLY A 155 -25.64 -0.46 -15.28
CA GLY A 155 -26.03 -1.87 -15.10
C GLY A 155 -25.40 -2.84 -16.10
N LEU A 156 -24.40 -2.41 -16.87
CA LEU A 156 -23.68 -3.23 -17.86
C LEU A 156 -22.59 -4.12 -17.23
N LYS A 157 -22.19 -3.80 -15.99
CA LYS A 157 -21.23 -4.56 -15.18
C LYS A 157 -21.82 -4.78 -13.78
N ALA A 158 -21.52 -5.92 -13.17
CA ALA A 158 -21.85 -6.16 -11.78
C ALA A 158 -21.27 -5.05 -10.89
N LYS A 159 -22.10 -4.52 -9.97
CA LYS A 159 -21.64 -3.57 -8.96
C LYS A 159 -20.55 -4.24 -8.14
N ASN A 160 -19.46 -3.53 -7.87
CA ASN A 160 -18.42 -4.01 -6.97
C ASN A 160 -18.37 -3.16 -5.71
N PRO A 161 -17.96 -3.71 -4.56
CA PRO A 161 -17.60 -2.89 -3.42
C PRO A 161 -16.43 -1.98 -3.81
N ARG A 162 -16.19 -0.92 -3.02
CA ARG A 162 -15.07 0.01 -3.24
C ARG A 162 -13.78 -0.76 -3.53
N GLN A 163 -13.17 -0.49 -4.70
CA GLN A 163 -11.96 -1.14 -5.16
C GLN A 163 -10.71 -0.27 -4.92
N ASN A 164 -9.58 -0.90 -4.60
CA ASN A 164 -8.26 -0.28 -4.69
C ASN A 164 -7.84 -0.18 -6.18
N TRP A 165 -7.88 1.02 -6.75
CA TRP A 165 -7.38 1.27 -8.11
C TRP A 165 -5.87 1.55 -8.09
N LEU A 166 -5.09 0.48 -8.14
CA LEU A 166 -3.63 0.54 -8.03
C LEU A 166 -2.98 0.72 -9.39
N ALA A 167 -2.10 1.72 -9.51
CA ALA A 167 -1.24 1.80 -10.67
C ALA A 167 -0.22 0.67 -10.64
N MET A 168 0.25 0.23 -11.81
CA MET A 168 1.26 -0.82 -11.90
C MET A 168 2.46 -0.58 -10.97
N ALA A 169 3.00 0.64 -10.95
CA ALA A 169 4.11 1.02 -10.08
C ALA A 169 3.82 0.90 -8.56
N ASP A 170 2.55 0.92 -8.14
CA ASP A 170 2.18 0.67 -6.74
C ASP A 170 2.34 -0.80 -6.39
N ILE A 171 1.87 -1.67 -7.28
CA ILE A 171 1.95 -3.12 -7.13
C ILE A 171 3.42 -3.55 -7.12
N GLU A 172 4.25 -3.00 -8.03
CA GLU A 172 5.69 -3.28 -8.07
C GLU A 172 6.39 -2.88 -6.78
N ASN A 173 6.07 -1.70 -6.24
CA ASN A 173 6.64 -1.23 -4.99
C ASN A 173 6.24 -2.13 -3.81
N LEU A 174 4.97 -2.54 -3.73
CA LEU A 174 4.48 -3.47 -2.71
C LEU A 174 5.09 -4.88 -2.82
N LEU A 175 5.32 -5.37 -4.05
CA LEU A 175 6.04 -6.61 -4.30
C LEU A 175 7.50 -6.51 -3.84
N TYR A 176 8.19 -5.42 -4.22
CA TYR A 176 9.57 -5.16 -3.81
C TYR A 176 9.73 -5.12 -2.28
N LEU A 177 8.81 -4.45 -1.59
CA LEU A 177 8.73 -4.40 -0.13
C LEU A 177 8.57 -5.78 0.52
N ASN A 178 8.06 -6.77 -0.21
CA ASN A 178 7.81 -8.13 0.26
C ASN A 178 8.76 -9.18 -0.35
N ASN A 179 9.95 -8.75 -0.81
CA ASN A 179 10.96 -9.65 -1.41
C ASN A 179 10.48 -10.35 -2.69
N TYR A 180 9.69 -9.66 -3.52
CA TYR A 180 9.39 -10.12 -4.86
C TYR A 180 10.07 -9.23 -5.90
N GLU A 181 10.64 -9.86 -6.92
CA GLU A 181 11.09 -9.17 -8.13
C GLU A 181 10.09 -9.36 -9.27
N VAL A 182 9.88 -8.31 -10.05
CA VAL A 182 8.99 -8.34 -11.22
C VAL A 182 9.79 -8.85 -12.41
N ILE A 183 9.40 -10.02 -12.93
CA ILE A 183 10.01 -10.62 -14.12
C ILE A 183 9.43 -9.99 -15.38
N LYS A 184 8.11 -9.83 -15.41
CA LYS A 184 7.39 -9.35 -16.58
C LYS A 184 6.14 -8.59 -16.17
N LYS A 185 5.87 -7.50 -16.85
CA LYS A 185 4.66 -6.70 -16.68
C LYS A 185 4.15 -6.20 -18.03
N GLY A 186 2.90 -5.78 -18.07
CA GLY A 186 2.33 -5.10 -19.23
C GLY A 186 0.83 -4.93 -19.10
N HIS A 187 0.21 -4.39 -20.15
CA HIS A 187 -1.23 -4.26 -20.23
C HIS A 187 -1.80 -5.15 -21.33
N ARG A 188 -3.08 -5.49 -21.21
CA ARG A 188 -3.82 -6.32 -22.15
C ARG A 188 -5.23 -5.77 -22.35
N PHE A 189 -5.79 -6.10 -23.51
CA PHE A 189 -7.18 -5.83 -23.91
C PHE A 189 -7.49 -4.34 -24.11
N LEU A 190 -7.28 -3.83 -25.32
CA LEU A 190 -7.75 -2.48 -25.69
C LEU A 190 -9.27 -2.45 -25.87
N MET A 191 -9.84 -3.56 -26.34
CA MET A 191 -11.27 -3.68 -26.62
C MET A 191 -11.84 -4.85 -25.82
N PRO A 192 -12.62 -4.60 -24.75
CA PRO A 192 -13.15 -5.65 -23.88
C PRO A 192 -14.39 -6.37 -24.44
N PHE A 193 -15.04 -5.81 -25.46
CA PHE A 193 -16.19 -6.41 -26.13
C PHE A 193 -15.77 -7.15 -27.41
N TYR A 194 -16.49 -8.21 -27.76
CA TYR A 194 -16.21 -8.97 -28.97
C TYR A 194 -16.90 -8.36 -30.18
N LEU A 195 -16.11 -7.74 -31.05
CA LEU A 195 -16.49 -7.41 -32.42
C LEU A 195 -15.55 -8.20 -33.36
N PRO A 196 -16.05 -9.10 -34.22
CA PRO A 196 -15.22 -9.86 -35.14
C PRO A 196 -14.28 -8.97 -35.96
N LEU A 197 -13.06 -9.42 -36.24
CA LEU A 197 -11.97 -8.70 -36.94
C LEU A 197 -11.43 -7.47 -36.17
N LEU A 198 -12.28 -6.58 -35.69
CA LEU A 198 -11.88 -5.40 -34.90
C LEU A 198 -11.24 -5.83 -33.58
N SER A 199 -11.88 -6.69 -32.79
CA SER A 199 -11.30 -7.19 -31.54
C SER A 199 -9.97 -7.89 -31.75
N ALA A 200 -9.81 -8.63 -32.84
CA ALA A 200 -8.54 -9.27 -33.19
C ALA A 200 -7.45 -8.23 -33.53
N PHE A 201 -7.77 -7.24 -34.36
CA PHE A 201 -6.85 -6.17 -34.70
C PHE A 201 -6.44 -5.34 -33.46
N PHE A 202 -7.41 -4.87 -32.67
CA PHE A 202 -7.15 -4.07 -31.48
C PHE A 202 -6.40 -4.86 -30.41
N ASN A 203 -6.83 -6.08 -30.07
CA ASN A 203 -6.23 -6.82 -28.95
C ASN A 203 -4.97 -7.60 -29.32
N LYS A 204 -4.83 -8.12 -30.56
CA LYS A 204 -3.65 -8.91 -30.94
C LYS A 204 -2.55 -8.09 -31.60
N PHE A 205 -2.89 -6.99 -32.26
CA PHE A 205 -1.93 -6.15 -32.99
C PHE A 205 -1.76 -4.78 -32.32
N LEU A 206 -2.80 -3.95 -32.25
CA LEU A 206 -2.68 -2.58 -31.75
C LEU A 206 -2.22 -2.53 -30.29
N ALA A 207 -2.74 -3.41 -29.43
CA ALA A 207 -2.36 -3.52 -28.02
C ALA A 207 -0.88 -3.84 -27.77
N LYS A 208 -0.14 -4.26 -28.81
CA LYS A 208 1.30 -4.55 -28.71
C LYS A 208 2.17 -3.39 -29.22
N MET A 209 1.58 -2.38 -29.85
CA MET A 209 2.31 -1.25 -30.39
C MET A 209 2.76 -0.28 -29.29
N PRO A 210 3.95 0.35 -29.41
CA PRO A 210 4.51 1.20 -28.36
C PRO A 210 3.60 2.32 -27.85
N LEU A 211 2.73 2.86 -28.71
CA LEU A 211 1.79 3.94 -28.38
C LEU A 211 0.54 3.47 -27.61
N PHE A 212 0.14 2.21 -27.76
CA PHE A 212 -1.13 1.70 -27.23
C PHE A 212 -0.94 0.60 -26.17
N LYS A 213 0.28 0.09 -26.00
CA LYS A 213 0.61 -1.00 -25.07
C LYS A 213 0.27 -0.72 -23.60
N ASP A 214 0.09 0.56 -23.24
CA ASP A 214 -0.22 0.98 -21.87
C ASP A 214 -1.71 1.32 -21.66
N LEU A 215 -2.53 1.24 -22.71
CA LEU A 215 -3.96 1.56 -22.68
C LEU A 215 -4.86 0.34 -22.47
N GLY A 216 -4.28 -0.86 -22.29
CA GLY A 216 -5.06 -2.06 -22.05
C GLY A 216 -5.91 -1.96 -20.76
N LEU A 217 -7.12 -2.51 -20.79
CA LEU A 217 -8.06 -2.57 -19.68
C LEU A 217 -7.48 -3.27 -18.46
N ILE A 218 -6.69 -4.33 -18.70
CA ILE A 218 -6.04 -5.09 -17.63
C ILE A 218 -4.55 -4.78 -17.63
N GLN A 219 -4.00 -4.60 -16.44
CA GLN A 219 -2.57 -4.70 -16.19
C GLN A 219 -2.25 -6.08 -15.61
N PHE A 220 -1.13 -6.67 -16.02
CA PHE A 220 -0.62 -7.92 -15.47
C PHE A 220 0.81 -7.77 -14.98
N ILE A 221 1.15 -8.52 -13.93
CA ILE A 221 2.50 -8.67 -13.39
C ILE A 221 2.77 -10.16 -13.17
N ILE A 222 3.97 -10.59 -13.54
CA ILE A 222 4.54 -11.90 -13.21
C ILE A 222 5.77 -11.62 -12.36
N ALA A 223 5.76 -12.12 -11.13
CA ALA A 223 6.80 -11.93 -10.14
C ALA A 223 7.30 -13.27 -9.59
N ARG A 224 8.46 -13.26 -8.94
CA ARG A 224 9.01 -14.37 -8.17
C ARG A 224 9.63 -13.86 -6.88
N GLU A 225 9.78 -14.72 -5.88
CA GLU A 225 10.52 -14.36 -4.67
C GLU A 225 11.99 -14.09 -5.03
N THR A 226 12.54 -13.01 -4.50
CA THR A 226 13.94 -12.62 -4.67
C THR A 226 14.83 -13.58 -3.87
N PRO A 227 15.72 -14.36 -4.52
CA PRO A 227 16.62 -15.26 -3.82
C PRO A 227 17.59 -14.50 -2.90
N GLY A 228 17.92 -15.08 -1.75
CA GLY A 228 19.01 -14.58 -0.91
C GLY A 228 18.75 -13.24 -0.23
N ALA A 229 17.49 -12.92 0.10
CA ALA A 229 17.18 -11.76 0.92
C ALA A 229 17.97 -11.83 2.25
N PRO A 230 18.75 -10.79 2.59
CA PRO A 230 19.53 -10.80 3.82
C PRO A 230 18.59 -10.89 5.04
N PRO A 231 19.05 -11.49 6.15
CA PRO A 231 18.27 -11.49 7.38
C PRO A 231 17.97 -10.05 7.79
N ALA A 232 16.75 -9.83 8.29
CA ALA A 232 16.36 -8.52 8.79
C ALA A 232 17.28 -8.11 9.93
N ALA A 233 17.80 -6.88 9.87
CA ALA A 233 18.57 -6.33 10.97
C ALA A 233 17.68 -6.10 12.20
N GLU A 234 18.22 -6.35 13.38
CA GLU A 234 17.55 -6.06 14.64
C GLU A 234 17.98 -4.71 15.18
N TYR A 235 17.20 -3.66 14.90
CA TYR A 235 17.48 -2.30 15.35
C TYR A 235 16.72 -1.96 16.64
N SER A 236 17.27 -1.02 17.42
CA SER A 236 16.50 -0.25 18.40
C SER A 236 15.68 0.86 17.73
N VAL A 237 14.50 1.17 18.26
CA VAL A 237 13.54 2.08 17.63
C VAL A 237 13.13 3.20 18.59
N SER A 238 13.15 4.45 18.08
CA SER A 238 12.53 5.60 18.74
C SER A 238 11.34 6.07 17.93
N VAL A 239 10.15 5.98 18.52
CA VAL A 239 8.92 6.52 17.95
C VAL A 239 8.72 7.93 18.52
N MET A 240 9.01 8.93 17.69
CA MET A 240 8.85 10.34 18.03
C MET A 240 7.41 10.77 17.72
N VAL A 241 6.75 11.35 18.73
CA VAL A 241 5.34 11.72 18.70
C VAL A 241 5.20 13.21 18.97
N PRO A 242 5.01 14.05 17.94
CA PRO A 242 4.66 15.45 18.15
C PRO A 242 3.20 15.53 18.58
N CYS A 243 2.93 16.18 19.71
CA CYS A 243 1.58 16.29 20.28
C CYS A 243 1.22 17.72 20.64
N ARG A 244 -0.05 18.09 20.43
CA ARG A 244 -0.62 19.34 20.96
C ARG A 244 -2.14 19.20 21.06
N ASN A 245 -2.65 19.19 22.27
CA ASN A 245 -4.06 18.98 22.59
C ASN A 245 -4.61 17.65 22.07
N GLU A 246 -3.96 16.55 22.47
CA GLU A 246 -4.24 15.18 22.01
C GLU A 246 -4.45 14.22 23.20
N ALA A 247 -4.86 14.72 24.37
CA ALA A 247 -5.00 13.92 25.59
C ALA A 247 -5.88 12.68 25.39
N GLY A 248 -6.97 12.82 24.62
CA GLY A 248 -7.91 11.73 24.31
C GLY A 248 -7.32 10.57 23.49
N ASN A 249 -6.19 10.78 22.80
CA ASN A 249 -5.56 9.75 21.95
C ASN A 249 -4.47 8.95 22.66
N MET A 250 -3.98 9.41 23.82
CA MET A 250 -2.80 8.83 24.47
C MET A 250 -3.02 7.38 24.91
N GLU A 251 -4.15 7.07 25.55
CA GLU A 251 -4.44 5.69 25.99
C GLU A 251 -4.43 4.70 24.82
N ARG A 252 -5.08 5.06 23.71
CA ARG A 252 -5.13 4.25 22.51
C ARG A 252 -3.75 4.13 21.84
N LEU A 253 -2.95 5.20 21.85
CA LEU A 253 -1.60 5.19 21.29
C LEU A 253 -0.73 4.16 22.00
N PHE A 254 -0.72 4.17 23.34
CA PHE A 254 0.05 3.20 24.13
C PHE A 254 -0.47 1.76 23.96
N ALA A 255 -1.80 1.57 23.95
CA ALA A 255 -2.40 0.25 23.79
C ALA A 255 -2.19 -0.39 22.41
N GLU A 256 -2.13 0.40 21.34
CA GLU A 256 -1.96 -0.10 19.97
C GLU A 256 -0.49 -0.09 19.50
N LEU A 257 0.44 0.48 20.27
CA LEU A 257 1.85 0.56 19.88
C LEU A 257 2.48 -0.84 19.79
N PRO A 258 3.01 -1.24 18.63
CA PRO A 258 3.69 -2.52 18.49
C PRO A 258 5.06 -2.49 19.18
N ARG A 259 5.54 -3.65 19.63
CA ARG A 259 6.94 -3.84 20.01
C ARG A 259 7.76 -4.02 18.74
N LEU A 260 8.67 -3.08 18.48
CA LEU A 260 9.49 -3.02 17.29
C LEU A 260 10.96 -3.29 17.63
N GLY A 261 11.60 -4.14 16.82
CA GLY A 261 13.01 -4.47 16.94
C GLY A 261 13.45 -4.93 18.33
N LYS A 262 14.68 -4.59 18.72
CA LYS A 262 15.26 -4.99 20.01
C LYS A 262 14.66 -4.25 21.21
N ASN A 263 14.34 -2.98 21.00
CA ASN A 263 13.80 -2.08 22.01
C ASN A 263 13.00 -0.99 21.31
N THR A 264 11.90 -0.55 21.91
CA THR A 264 11.05 0.53 21.41
C THR A 264 10.87 1.57 22.50
N GLU A 265 11.30 2.81 22.25
CA GLU A 265 11.00 3.94 23.12
C GLU A 265 10.01 4.91 22.45
N LEU A 266 9.27 5.65 23.28
CA LEU A 266 8.44 6.77 22.86
C LEU A 266 9.11 8.09 23.25
N VAL A 267 9.18 9.02 22.30
CA VAL A 267 9.68 10.39 22.53
C VAL A 267 8.58 11.38 22.19
N PHE A 268 7.86 11.85 23.20
CA PHE A 268 6.83 12.86 23.04
C PHE A 268 7.44 14.25 23.05
N VAL A 269 6.99 15.10 22.12
CA VAL A 269 7.32 16.53 22.11
C VAL A 269 6.04 17.34 22.11
N ASP A 270 5.73 17.94 23.26
CA ASP A 270 4.50 18.68 23.50
C ASP A 270 4.63 20.15 23.05
N GLY A 271 3.74 20.56 22.15
CA GLY A 271 3.66 21.89 21.58
C GLY A 271 2.88 22.90 22.41
N ASN A 272 3.07 22.88 23.74
CA ASN A 272 2.36 23.69 24.74
C ASN A 272 0.85 23.39 24.77
N SER A 273 0.50 22.17 25.16
CA SER A 273 -0.88 21.74 25.33
C SER A 273 -1.56 22.39 26.56
N ASP A 274 -2.88 22.58 26.46
CA ASP A 274 -3.73 23.12 27.53
C ASP A 274 -4.88 22.17 27.94
N ASP A 275 -4.94 20.98 27.36
CA ASP A 275 -5.99 19.97 27.57
C ASP A 275 -5.60 18.82 28.52
N GLY A 276 -4.43 18.90 29.16
CA GLY A 276 -3.90 17.83 30.01
C GLY A 276 -3.13 16.72 29.27
N THR A 277 -2.71 16.95 28.01
CA THR A 277 -1.95 15.97 27.22
C THR A 277 -0.71 15.44 27.96
N VAL A 278 0.09 16.32 28.57
CA VAL A 278 1.34 15.94 29.26
C VAL A 278 1.07 15.06 30.48
N GLU A 279 0.06 15.41 31.26
CA GLU A 279 -0.39 14.65 32.43
C GLU A 279 -0.86 13.26 31.99
N LYS A 280 -1.64 13.19 30.90
CA LYS A 280 -2.12 11.92 30.37
C LYS A 280 -0.99 11.04 29.83
N ILE A 281 0.03 11.62 29.18
CA ILE A 281 1.23 10.88 28.76
C ILE A 281 1.94 10.27 29.97
N LYS A 282 2.13 11.05 31.05
CA LYS A 282 2.75 10.55 32.29
C LYS A 282 1.93 9.45 32.95
N GLU A 283 0.60 9.60 32.98
CA GLU A 283 -0.32 8.57 33.48
C GLU A 283 -0.16 7.25 32.68
N GLN A 284 -0.16 7.32 31.35
CA GLN A 284 0.00 6.13 30.50
C GLN A 284 1.41 5.52 30.62
N ALA A 285 2.46 6.35 30.68
CA ALA A 285 3.82 5.87 30.91
C ALA A 285 3.95 5.08 32.23
N ALA A 286 3.28 5.52 33.29
CA ALA A 286 3.26 4.80 34.57
C ALA A 286 2.49 3.46 34.48
N ARG A 287 1.48 3.36 33.61
CA ARG A 287 0.73 2.11 33.35
C ARG A 287 1.47 1.13 32.44
N HIS A 288 2.43 1.63 31.66
CA HIS A 288 3.22 0.87 30.69
C HIS A 288 4.72 0.99 30.97
N PRO A 289 5.21 0.55 32.15
CA PRO A 289 6.61 0.70 32.56
C PRO A 289 7.60 -0.04 31.65
N GLU A 290 7.12 -1.00 30.85
CA GLU A 290 7.89 -1.72 29.85
C GLU A 290 8.26 -0.88 28.62
N ILE A 291 7.64 0.27 28.42
CA ILE A 291 7.90 1.19 27.31
C ILE A 291 8.68 2.40 27.86
N PRO A 292 9.97 2.59 27.51
CA PRO A 292 10.69 3.80 27.86
C PRO A 292 10.03 5.03 27.24
N VAL A 293 9.67 6.02 28.07
CA VAL A 293 9.01 7.25 27.64
C VAL A 293 9.87 8.47 27.99
N LYS A 294 10.10 9.33 27.00
CA LYS A 294 10.64 10.68 27.18
C LYS A 294 9.55 11.69 26.84
N VAL A 295 9.40 12.71 27.68
CA VAL A 295 8.46 13.83 27.43
C VAL A 295 9.26 15.13 27.41
N LEU A 296 9.19 15.83 26.29
CA LEU A 296 9.86 17.10 26.04
C LEU A 296 8.83 18.18 25.82
N LEU A 297 9.08 19.38 26.35
CA LEU A 297 8.27 20.56 26.04
C LEU A 297 8.93 21.35 24.91
N GLN A 298 8.16 21.80 23.92
CA GLN A 298 8.69 22.56 22.80
C GLN A 298 9.25 23.93 23.26
N GLY A 299 8.66 24.53 24.30
CA GLY A 299 9.09 25.80 24.86
C GLY A 299 8.65 26.99 24.02
N GLY A 300 9.55 27.93 23.76
CA GLY A 300 9.27 29.13 22.94
C GLY A 300 9.28 28.90 21.42
N ALA A 301 9.68 27.72 20.96
CA ALA A 301 9.62 27.33 19.55
C ALA A 301 8.24 26.77 19.18
N PHE A 302 7.90 26.79 17.90
CA PHE A 302 6.59 26.36 17.40
C PHE A 302 6.71 25.56 16.10
N GLY A 303 5.76 24.63 15.91
CA GLY A 303 5.55 23.92 14.65
C GLY A 303 6.05 22.48 14.67
N LYS A 304 5.51 21.67 13.76
CA LYS A 304 5.80 20.22 13.70
C LYS A 304 7.28 19.96 13.40
N ALA A 305 7.88 20.74 12.50
CA ALA A 305 9.28 20.57 12.11
C ALA A 305 10.23 20.66 13.32
N ASP A 306 10.03 21.66 14.18
CA ASP A 306 10.85 21.86 15.37
C ASP A 306 10.64 20.73 16.39
N ALA A 307 9.38 20.33 16.63
CA ALA A 307 9.07 19.21 17.51
C ALA A 307 9.75 17.91 17.06
N VAL A 308 9.70 17.61 15.75
CA VAL A 308 10.38 16.45 15.14
C VAL A 308 11.89 16.51 15.38
N ARG A 309 12.52 17.67 15.12
CA ARG A 309 13.97 17.84 15.31
C ARG A 309 14.38 17.64 16.77
N LYS A 310 13.66 18.27 17.69
CA LYS A 310 13.92 18.14 19.13
C LYS A 310 13.74 16.70 19.62
N GLY A 311 12.72 16.01 19.13
CA GLY A 311 12.46 14.62 19.45
C GLY A 311 13.54 13.68 18.90
N PHE A 312 13.96 13.88 17.65
CA PHE A 312 15.05 13.11 17.04
C PHE A 312 16.40 13.34 17.71
N ASP A 313 16.67 14.55 18.20
CA ASP A 313 17.89 14.85 18.96
C ASP A 313 17.94 14.12 20.31
N ALA A 314 16.79 13.91 20.96
CA ALA A 314 16.67 13.18 22.22
C ALA A 314 16.47 11.66 22.07
N ALA A 315 16.21 11.20 20.85
CA ALA A 315 16.03 9.80 20.52
C ALA A 315 17.34 9.02 20.69
N SER A 316 17.25 7.80 21.20
CA SER A 316 18.38 6.89 21.45
C SER A 316 18.39 5.66 20.53
N GLY A 317 17.30 5.40 19.82
CA GLY A 317 17.17 4.31 18.86
C GLY A 317 17.94 4.54 17.57
N GLU A 318 18.30 3.45 16.92
CA GLU A 318 18.96 3.43 15.62
C GLU A 318 17.99 3.75 14.48
N VAL A 319 16.72 3.36 14.62
CA VAL A 319 15.62 3.71 13.72
C VAL A 319 14.80 4.83 14.35
N LEU A 320 14.61 5.91 13.60
CA LEU A 320 13.76 7.04 13.97
C LEU A 320 12.45 6.94 13.21
N MET A 321 11.32 7.00 13.92
CA MET A 321 9.98 7.01 13.35
C MET A 321 9.21 8.25 13.79
N ILE A 322 8.36 8.77 12.91
CA ILE A 322 7.37 9.80 13.25
C ILE A 322 6.00 9.16 13.32
N LEU A 323 5.30 9.32 14.44
CA LEU A 323 3.89 8.96 14.58
C LEU A 323 3.10 10.19 15.01
N ASP A 324 2.11 10.58 14.21
CA ASP A 324 1.24 11.71 14.58
C ASP A 324 0.31 11.31 15.74
N ALA A 325 0.23 12.16 16.76
CA ALA A 325 -0.54 11.91 17.99
C ALA A 325 -2.06 11.80 17.77
N ASP A 326 -2.57 12.21 16.60
CA ASP A 326 -3.99 12.14 16.24
C ASP A 326 -4.43 10.75 15.74
N LEU A 327 -3.49 9.81 15.60
CA LEU A 327 -3.71 8.42 15.17
C LEU A 327 -4.43 8.29 13.82
N THR A 328 -4.26 9.28 12.93
CA THR A 328 -4.70 9.19 11.53
C THR A 328 -3.95 8.12 10.75
N VAL A 329 -2.70 7.84 11.13
CA VAL A 329 -1.99 6.58 10.84
C VAL A 329 -2.07 5.70 12.08
N VAL A 330 -2.48 4.45 11.92
CA VAL A 330 -2.62 3.53 13.05
C VAL A 330 -1.24 3.09 13.57
N PRO A 331 -1.01 3.01 14.90
CA PRO A 331 0.29 2.61 15.44
C PRO A 331 0.77 1.24 14.95
N ARG A 332 -0.15 0.29 14.72
CA ARG A 332 0.17 -1.04 14.18
C ARG A 332 0.82 -1.00 12.78
N ASP A 333 0.55 0.03 11.98
CA ASP A 333 1.22 0.17 10.66
C ASP A 333 2.73 0.36 10.81
N LEU A 334 3.24 0.80 11.97
CA LEU A 334 4.68 0.95 12.23
C LEU A 334 5.46 -0.37 12.10
N GLU A 335 4.81 -1.54 12.29
CA GLU A 335 5.45 -2.85 12.05
C GLU A 335 5.93 -2.99 10.61
N LYS A 336 5.15 -2.51 9.65
CA LYS A 336 5.46 -2.55 8.22
C LYS A 336 6.61 -1.61 7.87
N PHE A 337 6.64 -0.42 8.50
CA PHE A 337 7.74 0.52 8.34
C PHE A 337 9.04 -0.02 8.93
N TYR A 338 8.97 -0.62 10.13
CA TYR A 338 10.11 -1.29 10.74
C TYR A 338 10.64 -2.40 9.85
N ALA A 339 9.76 -3.30 9.38
CA ALA A 339 10.14 -4.39 8.48
C ALA A 339 10.82 -3.87 7.21
N ALA A 340 10.32 -2.78 6.62
CA ALA A 340 10.92 -2.19 5.42
C ALA A 340 12.35 -1.67 5.66
N ILE A 341 12.63 -0.98 6.77
CA ILE A 341 14.00 -0.56 7.11
C ILE A 341 14.88 -1.75 7.50
N ALA A 342 14.37 -2.64 8.35
CA ALA A 342 15.11 -3.80 8.86
C ALA A 342 15.54 -4.76 7.74
N GLU A 343 14.69 -4.93 6.72
CA GLU A 343 14.96 -5.75 5.52
C GLU A 343 15.71 -4.97 4.42
N GLY A 344 16.17 -3.75 4.68
CA GLY A 344 16.97 -2.95 3.73
C GLY A 344 16.20 -2.51 2.48
N LYS A 345 14.86 -2.36 2.57
CA LYS A 345 14.02 -1.97 1.42
C LYS A 345 14.23 -0.52 1.01
N GLY A 346 14.64 0.33 1.94
CA GLY A 346 15.03 1.70 1.65
C GLY A 346 15.84 2.26 2.81
N GLU A 347 16.39 3.44 2.59
CA GLU A 347 17.12 4.20 3.62
C GLU A 347 16.24 5.31 4.23
N PHE A 348 15.14 5.62 3.53
CA PHE A 348 14.09 6.52 3.95
C PHE A 348 12.73 5.96 3.52
N ILE A 349 11.90 5.53 4.48
CA ILE A 349 10.55 5.01 4.22
C ILE A 349 9.54 6.13 4.46
N ASN A 350 8.79 6.47 3.43
CA ASN A 350 7.77 7.50 3.46
C ASN A 350 6.37 6.87 3.46
N GLY A 351 5.52 7.25 4.40
CA GLY A 351 4.13 6.81 4.37
C GLY A 351 3.38 7.39 3.17
N SER A 352 2.39 6.67 2.66
CA SER A 352 1.56 7.15 1.55
C SER A 352 0.09 6.86 1.79
N ARG A 353 -0.71 7.93 1.86
CA ARG A 353 -2.17 7.86 2.05
C ARG A 353 -2.93 7.74 0.73
N LEU A 354 -2.22 7.83 -0.39
CA LEU A 354 -2.79 8.00 -1.74
C LEU A 354 -2.80 6.70 -2.57
N VAL A 355 -2.54 5.57 -1.93
CA VAL A 355 -2.56 4.24 -2.57
C VAL A 355 -3.87 3.51 -2.28
N TYR A 356 -4.36 3.57 -1.03
CA TYR A 356 -5.65 2.98 -0.66
C TYR A 356 -6.80 4.00 -0.77
N PRO A 357 -8.03 3.57 -1.08
CA PRO A 357 -9.21 4.43 -1.11
C PRO A 357 -9.45 5.07 0.25
N MET A 358 -9.48 6.40 0.29
CA MET A 358 -9.83 7.15 1.50
C MET A 358 -11.33 7.03 1.83
N GLU A 359 -11.70 7.18 3.11
CA GLU A 359 -13.10 7.14 3.58
C GLU A 359 -13.99 8.18 2.86
N LYS A 360 -15.31 7.91 2.79
CA LYS A 360 -16.29 8.72 2.03
C LYS A 360 -16.28 10.17 2.55
N GLY A 361 -16.00 11.13 1.67
CA GLY A 361 -16.06 12.57 1.98
C GLY A 361 -14.69 13.27 2.05
N ALA A 362 -13.59 12.51 2.08
CA ALA A 362 -12.26 13.06 2.34
C ALA A 362 -11.61 13.83 1.16
N MET A 363 -12.01 13.61 -0.10
CA MET A 363 -11.47 14.40 -1.23
C MET A 363 -12.48 14.70 -2.33
N ARG A 364 -12.58 16.00 -2.67
CA ARG A 364 -13.23 16.48 -3.90
C ARG A 364 -12.32 16.22 -5.10
N PHE A 365 -12.88 16.06 -6.31
CA PHE A 365 -12.14 15.84 -7.57
C PHE A 365 -10.88 16.73 -7.73
N LEU A 366 -10.98 18.01 -7.40
CA LEU A 366 -9.85 18.96 -7.46
C LEU A 366 -8.67 18.60 -6.53
N ASN A 367 -8.93 18.01 -5.37
CA ASN A 367 -7.85 17.55 -4.47
C ASN A 367 -7.14 16.33 -5.05
N MET A 368 -7.89 15.42 -5.70
CA MET A 368 -7.30 14.26 -6.39
C MET A 368 -6.41 14.70 -7.55
N LEU A 369 -6.86 15.67 -8.36
CA LEU A 369 -6.05 16.25 -9.44
C LEU A 369 -4.80 16.94 -8.89
N GLY A 370 -4.93 17.73 -7.82
CA GLY A 370 -3.81 18.38 -7.13
C GLY A 370 -2.77 17.37 -6.64
N ASN A 371 -3.19 16.34 -5.91
CA ASN A 371 -2.30 15.30 -5.40
C ASN A 371 -1.56 14.57 -6.52
N LYS A 372 -2.26 14.21 -7.60
CA LYS A 372 -1.62 13.56 -8.77
C LYS A 372 -0.60 14.49 -9.44
N THR A 373 -0.92 15.78 -9.56
CA THR A 373 -0.03 16.77 -10.17
C THR A 373 1.23 16.96 -9.33
N PHE A 374 1.09 17.17 -8.02
CA PHE A 374 2.25 17.33 -7.14
C PHE A 374 3.07 16.04 -7.02
N SER A 375 2.45 14.86 -7.00
CA SER A 375 3.16 13.58 -7.05
C SER A 375 4.06 13.49 -8.28
N LEU A 376 3.55 13.85 -9.46
CA LEU A 376 4.34 13.83 -10.70
C LEU A 376 5.50 14.82 -10.64
N ILE A 377 5.23 16.05 -10.18
CA ILE A 377 6.26 17.09 -10.06
C ILE A 377 7.37 16.64 -9.09
N PHE A 378 7.02 16.18 -7.89
CA PHE A 378 8.02 15.74 -6.91
C PHE A 378 8.73 14.46 -7.33
N THR A 379 8.03 13.51 -7.95
CA THR A 379 8.69 12.32 -8.53
C THR A 379 9.75 12.72 -9.54
N TRP A 380 9.42 13.66 -10.42
CA TRP A 380 10.36 14.18 -11.41
C TRP A 380 11.51 14.94 -10.76
N THR A 381 11.24 15.92 -9.89
CA THR A 381 12.29 16.76 -9.28
C THR A 381 13.22 16.00 -8.35
N LEU A 382 12.71 15.04 -7.57
CA LEU A 382 13.51 14.22 -6.66
C LEU A 382 14.21 13.05 -7.36
N GLY A 383 13.82 12.72 -8.60
CA GLY A 383 14.36 11.59 -9.36
C GLY A 383 13.98 10.22 -8.80
N GLN A 384 13.07 10.16 -7.83
CA GLN A 384 12.61 8.95 -7.16
C GLN A 384 11.09 9.00 -7.04
N ARG A 385 10.43 7.84 -7.05
CA ARG A 385 8.97 7.73 -7.03
C ARG A 385 8.39 8.23 -5.69
N ILE A 386 7.58 9.30 -5.73
CA ILE A 386 6.88 9.87 -4.56
C ILE A 386 5.44 10.24 -4.92
N LYS A 387 4.48 9.62 -4.22
CA LYS A 387 3.05 9.90 -4.30
C LYS A 387 2.58 10.88 -3.26
N ASP A 388 3.01 10.73 -2.01
CA ASP A 388 2.50 11.51 -0.89
C ASP A 388 3.64 12.17 -0.11
N THR A 389 3.93 13.42 -0.41
CA THR A 389 4.96 14.19 0.31
C THR A 389 4.53 14.58 1.72
N LEU A 390 3.23 14.57 2.01
CA LEU A 390 2.63 15.16 3.20
C LEU A 390 2.16 14.12 4.22
N CYS A 391 2.48 12.84 4.03
CA CYS A 391 2.24 11.84 5.07
C CYS A 391 3.20 12.09 6.22
N GLY A 392 2.68 12.27 7.44
CA GLY A 392 3.50 12.58 8.61
C GLY A 392 4.43 11.46 9.03
N THR A 393 4.06 10.21 8.76
CA THR A 393 4.87 9.04 9.12
C THR A 393 6.03 8.87 8.15
N LYS A 394 7.23 9.08 8.68
CA LYS A 394 8.52 8.93 7.99
C LYS A 394 9.45 8.14 8.89
N VAL A 395 10.21 7.24 8.28
CA VAL A 395 11.12 6.34 8.99
C VAL A 395 12.48 6.32 8.31
N LEU A 396 13.55 6.46 9.10
CA LEU A 396 14.92 6.44 8.62
C LEU A 396 15.89 6.03 9.73
N LEU A 397 17.10 5.63 9.35
CA LEU A 397 18.18 5.42 10.31
C LEU A 397 18.65 6.75 10.91
N LYS A 398 18.93 6.77 12.21
CA LYS A 398 19.48 7.94 12.90
C LYS A 398 20.77 8.45 12.23
N ALA A 399 21.64 7.55 11.81
CA ALA A 399 22.86 7.90 11.07
C ALA A 399 22.59 8.66 9.77
N ASN A 400 21.48 8.37 9.08
CA ASN A 400 21.07 9.10 7.89
C ASN A 400 20.43 10.45 8.25
N TYR A 401 19.64 10.50 9.32
CA TYR A 401 19.11 11.76 9.84
C TYR A 401 20.22 12.77 10.20
N GLU A 402 21.30 12.33 10.86
CA GLU A 402 22.42 13.22 11.22
C GLU A 402 23.08 13.85 9.98
N LYS A 403 23.22 13.08 8.89
CA LYS A 403 23.72 13.61 7.61
C LYS A 403 22.75 14.62 6.99
N ILE A 404 21.44 14.34 7.05
CA ILE A 404 20.40 15.28 6.58
C ILE A 404 20.46 16.57 7.40
N LYS A 405 20.53 16.46 8.73
CA LYS A 405 20.63 17.59 9.66
C LYS A 405 21.85 18.46 9.36
N ALA A 406 23.03 17.85 9.13
CA ALA A 406 24.24 18.58 8.77
C ALA A 406 24.13 19.34 7.44
N GLY A 407 23.35 18.82 6.48
CA GLY A 407 23.13 19.42 5.16
C GLY A 407 21.94 20.37 5.06
N ARG A 408 21.16 20.54 6.13
CA ARG A 408 19.85 21.23 6.12
C ARG A 408 19.90 22.67 5.58
N SER A 409 20.93 23.42 5.93
CA SER A 409 21.11 24.84 5.55
C SER A 409 21.11 25.06 4.03
N TYR A 410 21.42 24.02 3.25
CA TYR A 410 21.43 24.07 1.78
C TYR A 410 20.08 24.47 1.16
N PHE A 411 18.99 24.02 1.77
CA PHE A 411 17.64 24.37 1.31
C PHE A 411 17.14 25.64 1.98
N GLY A 412 17.58 25.93 3.21
CA GLY A 412 17.14 27.05 4.06
C GLY A 412 16.07 26.64 5.10
N GLU A 413 15.53 27.61 5.84
CA GLU A 413 14.44 27.39 6.81
C GLU A 413 13.10 27.87 6.24
N PHE A 414 12.35 26.97 5.61
CA PHE A 414 11.12 27.33 4.89
C PHE A 414 10.03 26.25 4.94
N ASP A 415 10.31 25.10 5.55
CA ASP A 415 9.36 23.99 5.70
C ASP A 415 8.78 23.97 7.13
N PRO A 416 7.53 24.43 7.32
CA PRO A 416 6.90 24.45 8.64
C PRO A 416 6.52 23.05 9.16
N PHE A 417 6.44 22.05 8.28
CA PHE A 417 6.01 20.69 8.62
C PHE A 417 7.18 19.75 8.91
N GLY A 418 8.34 20.00 8.29
CA GLY A 418 9.57 19.20 8.43
C GLY A 418 9.60 18.00 7.47
N ASP A 419 8.53 17.78 6.72
CA ASP A 419 8.41 16.68 5.76
C ASP A 419 9.39 16.84 4.57
N PHE A 420 9.54 18.05 4.06
CA PHE A 420 10.42 18.38 2.94
C PHE A 420 11.88 18.50 3.36
N ASP A 421 12.16 18.93 4.60
CA ASP A 421 13.51 18.86 5.18
C ASP A 421 14.07 17.43 5.07
N LEU A 422 13.26 16.44 5.47
CA LEU A 422 13.61 15.03 5.37
C LEU A 422 13.64 14.50 3.94
N LEU A 423 12.60 14.77 3.13
CA LEU A 423 12.51 14.27 1.76
C LEU A 423 13.61 14.83 0.85
N PHE A 424 13.85 16.14 0.90
CA PHE A 424 14.88 16.78 0.08
C PHE A 424 16.28 16.42 0.58
N GLY A 425 16.47 16.32 1.89
CA GLY A 425 17.71 15.82 2.48
C GLY A 425 18.02 14.39 2.02
N ALA A 426 17.05 13.49 2.09
CA ALA A 426 17.19 12.12 1.62
C ALA A 426 17.51 12.05 0.12
N SER A 427 16.77 12.81 -0.71
CA SER A 427 17.01 12.89 -2.16
C SER A 427 18.40 13.43 -2.49
N LYS A 428 18.85 14.52 -1.83
CA LYS A 428 20.18 15.10 -2.02
C LYS A 428 21.31 14.13 -1.67
N LEU A 429 21.12 13.33 -0.63
CA LEU A 429 22.08 12.32 -0.20
C LEU A 429 21.98 11.02 -1.03
N ASN A 430 21.12 10.97 -2.04
CA ASN A 430 20.81 9.78 -2.84
C ASN A 430 20.36 8.58 -2.00
N LEU A 431 19.75 8.84 -0.83
CA LEU A 431 19.14 7.78 -0.04
C LEU A 431 17.98 7.19 -0.82
N ARG A 432 17.86 5.86 -0.81
CA ARG A 432 16.73 5.18 -1.45
C ARG A 432 15.43 5.49 -0.69
N ILE A 433 14.57 6.30 -1.31
CA ILE A 433 13.24 6.60 -0.79
C ILE A 433 12.26 5.51 -1.26
N THR A 434 11.56 4.89 -0.31
CA THR A 434 10.54 3.89 -0.60
C THR A 434 9.23 4.29 0.05
N GLU A 435 8.12 4.19 -0.69
CA GLU A 435 6.81 4.53 -0.15
C GLU A 435 6.11 3.30 0.43
N LEU A 436 5.50 3.46 1.59
CA LEU A 436 4.66 2.43 2.21
C LEU A 436 3.20 2.92 2.28
N PRO A 437 2.24 2.23 1.66
CA PRO A 437 0.82 2.53 1.82
C PRO A 437 0.39 2.40 3.29
N VAL A 438 -0.36 3.38 3.79
CA VAL A 438 -0.92 3.37 5.15
C VAL A 438 -2.45 3.42 5.13
N SER A 439 -3.07 2.78 6.12
CA SER A 439 -4.53 2.86 6.30
C SER A 439 -4.88 4.17 6.99
N TYR A 440 -5.20 5.20 6.19
CA TYR A 440 -5.52 6.52 6.70
C TYR A 440 -6.96 6.57 7.26
N LYS A 441 -7.10 6.85 8.56
CA LYS A 441 -8.39 6.97 9.25
C LYS A 441 -8.82 8.42 9.41
N GLU A 442 -10.13 8.66 9.48
CA GLU A 442 -10.64 9.95 9.95
C GLU A 442 -10.17 10.25 11.37
N ARG A 443 -9.77 11.51 11.59
CA ARG A 443 -9.35 12.03 12.89
C ARG A 443 -10.55 11.97 13.85
N LYS A 444 -10.38 11.32 15.01
CA LYS A 444 -11.45 11.16 16.02
C LYS A 444 -11.55 12.33 17.00
N TYR A 445 -10.45 13.07 17.22
CA TYR A 445 -10.34 14.14 18.23
C TYR A 445 -9.52 15.32 17.67
N GLY A 446 -9.87 16.56 18.05
CA GLY A 446 -9.20 17.78 17.58
C GLY A 446 -9.70 18.34 16.22
N VAL A 447 -9.25 19.55 15.86
CA VAL A 447 -9.69 20.28 14.64
C VAL A 447 -8.62 20.25 13.55
N THR A 448 -9.03 19.99 12.30
CA THR A 448 -8.13 20.02 11.12
C THR A 448 -7.63 21.44 10.84
N LYS A 449 -6.31 21.66 10.92
CA LYS A 449 -5.66 22.96 10.71
C LYS A 449 -5.26 23.25 9.25
N ILE A 450 -5.81 22.51 8.27
CA ILE A 450 -5.37 22.55 6.86
C ILE A 450 -6.14 23.60 6.04
N SER A 451 -5.42 24.63 5.57
CA SER A 451 -5.94 25.60 4.59
C SER A 451 -5.55 25.21 3.17
N ARG A 452 -6.53 24.91 2.31
CA ARG A 452 -6.33 24.35 0.96
C ARG A 452 -5.44 25.21 0.05
N PHE A 453 -5.73 26.50 -0.03
CA PHE A 453 -5.00 27.42 -0.92
C PHE A 453 -3.62 27.77 -0.37
N ARG A 454 -3.49 28.02 0.94
CA ARG A 454 -2.20 28.30 1.57
C ARG A 454 -1.25 27.11 1.45
N HIS A 455 -1.74 25.90 1.70
CA HIS A 455 -0.92 24.69 1.58
C HIS A 455 -0.63 24.32 0.12
N GLY A 456 -1.55 24.57 -0.82
CA GLY A 456 -1.27 24.42 -2.25
C GLY A 456 -0.15 25.35 -2.74
N LEU A 457 -0.16 26.62 -2.32
CA LEU A 457 0.92 27.57 -2.64
C LEU A 457 2.25 27.16 -2.00
N LEU A 458 2.22 26.66 -0.76
CA LEU A 458 3.40 26.09 -0.11
C LEU A 458 3.97 24.92 -0.92
N LEU A 459 3.14 23.95 -1.34
CA LEU A 459 3.58 22.83 -2.17
C LEU A 459 4.23 23.27 -3.47
N PHE A 460 3.69 24.29 -4.14
CA PHE A 460 4.29 24.85 -5.35
C PHE A 460 5.66 25.50 -5.06
N ARG A 461 5.76 26.26 -3.96
CA ARG A 461 7.06 26.82 -3.51
C ARG A 461 8.07 25.71 -3.21
N MET A 462 7.66 24.63 -2.55
CA MET A 462 8.53 23.49 -2.25
C MET A 462 8.99 22.80 -3.54
N ALA A 463 8.07 22.60 -4.49
CA ALA A 463 8.39 22.02 -5.79
C ALA A 463 9.38 22.87 -6.59
N PHE A 464 9.20 24.20 -6.57
CA PHE A 464 10.13 25.13 -7.21
C PHE A 464 11.52 25.09 -6.54
N ILE A 465 11.60 25.07 -5.22
CA ILE A 465 12.87 24.91 -4.49
C ILE A 465 13.54 23.59 -4.87
N ALA A 466 12.82 22.46 -4.85
CA ALA A 466 13.35 21.16 -5.27
C ALA A 466 13.87 21.20 -6.71
N PHE A 467 13.11 21.81 -7.64
CA PHE A 467 13.53 21.96 -9.02
C PHE A 467 14.85 22.75 -9.14
N VAL A 468 14.92 23.93 -8.55
CA VAL A 468 16.14 24.76 -8.60
C VAL A 468 17.32 24.07 -7.90
N LYS A 469 17.10 23.48 -6.73
CA LYS A 469 18.16 22.95 -5.85
C LYS A 469 18.56 21.50 -6.09
N LEU A 470 17.80 20.73 -6.87
CA LEU A 470 18.11 19.32 -7.15
C LEU A 470 18.17 19.01 -8.65
N LYS A 471 17.53 19.79 -9.53
CA LYS A 471 17.53 19.54 -10.98
C LYS A 471 18.39 20.49 -11.79
N LEU A 472 18.45 21.76 -11.42
CA LEU A 472 19.25 22.77 -12.13
C LEU A 472 20.67 22.92 -11.58
N HIS A 473 21.12 21.97 -10.76
CA HIS A 473 22.43 21.98 -10.12
C HIS A 473 23.58 21.60 -11.05
#